data_AF-A0A150RXI8-F1
#
_entry.id   AF-A0A150RXI8-F1
#
_cell.length_a   1.000
_cell.length_b   1.000
_cell.length_c   1.000
_cell.angle_alpha   90.00
_cell.angle_beta   90.00
_cell.angle_gamma   90.00
#
_symmetry.space_group_name_H-M   'P 1'
#
loop_
_entity.id
_entity.type
_entity.pdbx_description
1 polymer ?
#
loop_
_entity_poly.entity_id
_entity_poly.type
_entity_poly.pdbx_seq_one_letter_code
_entity_poly.pdbx_strand_id
1 'polypeptide(L)'
;MDEALWVDELYTAFWRTLPGMLHAEAQGLAYTLGLAPSRDVPWSAVFRNEITLAAPALLAEAMPGVRGATVQDALLAHLLAVIEAFGTDRIQDAQVRPTWQLEAILAHARRARDEALRRVAPDVDDPAIDFARADEATLLAADEATLLAIEAERSVLASGEPAGFSRYYALSLGKQSVGFPASIALAHAAGWTAAQREVLARLLSSVWLGLQLHDDVMDWQDDYQRGGAWAVVLASELRSRAEGEPDTTSARAR
;
A
#
# COMPACT_ATOMS: atom_id res chain seq x y z
N MET A 1 0.03 11.94 22.38
CA MET A 1 -1.21 11.15 22.59
C MET A 1 -0.93 9.87 21.85
N ASP A 2 -1.00 8.71 22.49
CA ASP A 2 -0.38 7.49 21.94
C ASP A 2 -1.11 7.02 20.66
N GLU A 3 -0.45 7.17 19.52
CA GLU A 3 -0.95 6.85 18.18
C GLU A 3 -1.30 5.36 18.06
N ALA A 4 -0.55 4.50 18.75
CA ALA A 4 -0.79 3.06 18.78
C ALA A 4 -2.14 2.74 19.43
N LEU A 5 -2.50 3.43 20.52
CA LEU A 5 -3.80 3.27 21.18
C LEU A 5 -4.95 3.68 20.25
N TRP A 6 -4.79 4.76 19.47
CA TRP A 6 -5.81 5.20 18.52
C TRP A 6 -6.06 4.20 17.40
N VAL A 7 -5.01 3.56 16.86
CA VAL A 7 -5.15 2.53 15.82
C VAL A 7 -6.06 1.40 16.31
N ASP A 8 -5.79 0.88 17.50
CA ASP A 8 -6.54 -0.27 18.04
C ASP A 8 -7.97 0.11 18.48
N GLU A 9 -8.15 1.30 19.06
CA GLU A 9 -9.47 1.82 19.42
C GLU A 9 -10.35 2.04 18.19
N LEU A 10 -9.79 2.64 17.14
CA LEU A 10 -10.50 2.88 15.88
C LEU A 10 -10.83 1.58 15.16
N TYR A 11 -9.89 0.63 15.11
CA TYR A 11 -10.19 -0.68 14.55
C TYR A 11 -11.29 -1.40 15.35
N THR A 12 -11.24 -1.27 16.69
CA THR A 12 -12.26 -1.85 17.57
C THR A 12 -13.63 -1.24 17.35
N ALA A 13 -13.70 0.08 17.20
CA ALA A 13 -14.94 0.77 16.85
C ALA A 13 -15.45 0.34 15.47
N PHE A 14 -14.56 0.20 14.49
CA PHE A 14 -14.88 -0.26 13.14
C PHE A 14 -15.50 -1.66 13.15
N TRP A 15 -14.83 -2.68 13.70
CA TRP A 15 -15.34 -4.04 13.56
C TRP A 15 -16.66 -4.27 14.31
N ARG A 16 -16.94 -3.47 15.34
CA ARG A 16 -18.24 -3.47 16.03
C ARG A 16 -19.41 -3.00 15.15
N THR A 17 -19.13 -2.30 14.05
CA THR A 17 -20.16 -1.91 13.06
C THR A 17 -20.55 -3.04 12.11
N LEU A 18 -19.79 -4.14 12.08
CA LEU A 18 -20.13 -5.32 11.28
C LEU A 18 -21.32 -6.08 11.89
N PRO A 19 -22.06 -6.86 11.08
CA PRO A 19 -22.97 -7.88 11.59
C PRO A 19 -22.29 -8.80 12.61
N GLY A 20 -22.98 -9.15 13.70
CA GLY A 20 -22.41 -9.94 14.81
C GLY A 20 -21.77 -11.27 14.40
N MET A 21 -22.26 -11.88 13.33
CA MET A 21 -21.70 -13.12 12.76
C MET A 21 -20.30 -12.96 12.15
N LEU A 22 -19.80 -11.74 11.95
CA LEU A 22 -18.47 -11.45 11.41
C LEU A 22 -17.49 -10.95 12.49
N HIS A 23 -17.94 -10.78 13.73
CA HIS A 23 -17.13 -10.16 14.79
C HIS A 23 -15.88 -10.98 15.12
N ALA A 24 -16.00 -12.31 15.19
CA ALA A 24 -14.86 -13.18 15.47
C ALA A 24 -13.82 -13.08 14.36
N GLU A 25 -14.23 -13.18 13.10
CA GLU A 25 -13.36 -13.08 11.93
C GLU A 25 -12.68 -11.71 11.85
N ALA A 26 -13.42 -10.63 12.09
CA ALA A 26 -12.87 -9.28 12.08
C ALA A 26 -11.88 -9.04 13.24
N GLN A 27 -12.18 -9.51 14.45
CA GLN A 27 -11.25 -9.41 15.58
C GLN A 27 -9.92 -10.11 15.28
N GLY A 28 -9.97 -11.27 14.61
CA GLY A 28 -8.78 -12.04 14.23
C GLY A 28 -8.28 -11.76 12.81
N LEU A 29 -8.59 -10.61 12.22
CA LEU A 29 -8.34 -10.36 10.80
C LEU A 29 -6.85 -10.40 10.46
N ALA A 30 -5.99 -9.74 11.25
CA ALA A 30 -4.54 -9.72 11.00
C ALA A 30 -3.95 -11.14 10.96
N TYR A 31 -4.38 -12.02 11.88
CA TYR A 31 -4.00 -13.43 11.86
C TYR A 31 -4.56 -14.19 10.65
N THR A 32 -5.83 -13.94 10.30
CA THR A 32 -6.48 -14.56 9.13
C THR A 32 -5.76 -14.19 7.83
N LEU A 33 -5.23 -12.97 7.77
CA LEU A 33 -4.40 -12.50 6.68
C LEU A 33 -2.97 -13.04 6.76
N GLY A 34 -2.55 -13.71 7.84
CA GLY A 34 -1.14 -14.13 8.00
C GLY A 34 -0.18 -12.95 8.18
N LEU A 35 -0.68 -11.83 8.71
CA LEU A 35 0.11 -10.65 9.08
C LEU A 35 0.55 -10.69 10.55
N ALA A 36 -0.08 -11.53 11.37
CA ALA A 36 0.22 -11.69 12.78
C ALA A 36 0.38 -13.17 13.16
N PRO A 37 1.25 -13.50 14.14
CA PRO A 37 1.47 -14.88 14.60
C PRO A 37 0.29 -15.46 15.39
N SER A 38 -0.58 -14.62 15.95
CA SER A 38 -1.78 -15.05 16.69
C SER A 38 -2.92 -14.04 16.57
N ARG A 39 -4.11 -14.45 16.99
CA ARG A 39 -5.34 -13.63 16.94
C ARG A 39 -5.38 -12.50 17.98
N ASP A 40 -4.50 -12.54 18.97
CA ASP A 40 -4.46 -11.59 20.08
C ASP A 40 -3.53 -10.40 19.80
N VAL A 41 -2.83 -10.40 18.67
CA VAL A 41 -1.94 -9.30 18.28
C VAL A 41 -2.78 -8.12 17.80
N PRO A 42 -2.68 -6.94 18.45
CA PRO A 42 -3.38 -5.74 18.03
C PRO A 42 -2.81 -5.19 16.71
N TRP A 43 -3.59 -4.39 15.97
CA TRP A 43 -3.15 -3.84 14.68
C TRP A 43 -1.96 -2.90 14.84
N SER A 44 -1.91 -2.14 15.93
CA SER A 44 -0.76 -1.29 16.27
C SER A 44 0.58 -2.06 16.35
N ALA A 45 0.54 -3.37 16.59
CA ALA A 45 1.71 -4.23 16.68
C ALA A 45 1.95 -5.10 15.44
N VAL A 46 1.10 -5.01 14.40
CA VAL A 46 1.23 -5.81 13.17
C VAL A 46 2.40 -5.33 12.32
N PHE A 47 2.55 -4.01 12.17
CA PHE A 47 3.61 -3.42 11.35
C PHE A 47 4.70 -2.82 12.24
N ARG A 48 5.96 -2.97 11.83
CA ARG A 48 7.11 -2.43 12.55
C ARG A 48 7.22 -0.90 12.48
N ASN A 49 6.71 -0.33 11.38
CA ASN A 49 6.76 1.09 11.12
C ASN A 49 5.40 1.70 11.44
N GLU A 50 5.33 2.51 12.50
CA GLU A 50 4.07 3.13 12.95
C GLU A 50 3.38 3.93 11.84
N ILE A 51 4.17 4.57 10.96
CA ILE A 51 3.68 5.34 9.82
C ILE A 51 2.80 4.52 8.86
N THR A 52 2.96 3.18 8.83
CA THR A 52 2.15 2.31 7.97
C THR A 52 0.67 2.35 8.33
N LEU A 53 0.32 2.53 9.62
CA LEU A 53 -1.07 2.62 10.05
C LEU A 53 -1.46 3.98 10.63
N ALA A 54 -0.48 4.80 11.01
CA ALA A 54 -0.70 6.03 11.75
C ALA A 54 -0.28 7.30 11.01
N ALA A 55 -0.01 7.25 9.70
CA ALA A 55 0.49 8.42 8.96
C ALA A 55 -0.32 9.71 9.19
N PRO A 56 -1.67 9.72 9.18
CA PRO A 56 -2.43 10.94 9.44
C PRO A 56 -2.22 11.52 10.85
N ALA A 57 -2.09 10.67 11.87
CA ALA A 57 -1.89 11.11 13.25
C ALA A 57 -0.50 11.73 13.42
N LEU A 58 0.54 11.08 12.88
CA LEU A 58 1.91 11.61 12.90
C LEU A 58 2.01 12.96 12.16
N LEU A 59 1.35 13.09 11.01
CA LEU A 59 1.36 14.32 10.23
C LEU A 59 0.54 15.46 10.87
N ALA A 60 -0.43 15.14 11.72
CA ALA A 60 -1.28 16.13 12.39
C ALA A 60 -0.48 17.05 13.32
N GLU A 61 0.69 16.62 13.81
CA GLU A 61 1.60 17.47 14.59
C GLU A 61 2.00 18.75 13.85
N ALA A 62 2.10 18.69 12.52
CA ALA A 62 2.43 19.83 11.67
C ALA A 62 1.20 20.68 11.26
N MET A 63 0.01 20.36 11.76
CA MET A 63 -1.26 20.95 11.32
C MET A 63 -1.99 21.66 12.49
N PRO A 64 -1.44 22.79 13.00
CA PRO A 64 -2.05 23.49 14.12
C PRO A 64 -3.44 23.98 13.74
N GLY A 65 -4.45 23.55 14.49
CA GLY A 65 -5.85 23.97 14.30
C GLY A 65 -6.77 22.91 13.70
N VAL A 66 -6.24 21.75 13.27
CA VAL A 66 -7.09 20.62 12.90
C VAL A 66 -7.76 20.04 14.14
N ARG A 67 -9.07 19.72 14.04
CA ARG A 67 -9.82 19.16 15.17
C ARG A 67 -9.41 17.71 15.38
N GLY A 68 -9.30 17.27 16.63
CA GLY A 68 -8.98 15.87 16.96
C GLY A 68 -9.91 14.84 16.30
N ALA A 69 -11.21 15.15 16.21
CA ALA A 69 -12.17 14.29 15.50
C ALA A 69 -11.85 14.14 14.00
N THR A 70 -11.37 15.22 13.34
CA THR A 70 -10.94 15.17 11.94
C THR A 70 -9.68 14.32 11.77
N VAL A 71 -8.75 14.36 12.75
CA VAL A 71 -7.58 13.47 12.75
C VAL A 71 -8.01 12.01 12.93
N GLN A 72 -8.96 11.73 13.82
CA GLN A 72 -9.49 10.38 14.03
C GLN A 72 -10.19 9.83 12.78
N ASP A 73 -11.00 10.63 12.09
CA ASP A 73 -11.63 10.23 10.84
C ASP A 73 -10.60 9.98 9.73
N ALA A 74 -9.57 10.82 9.61
CA ALA A 74 -8.48 10.61 8.66
C ALA A 74 -7.68 9.35 8.98
N LEU A 75 -7.38 9.13 10.27
CA LEU A 75 -6.70 7.92 10.73
C LEU A 75 -7.52 6.67 10.45
N LEU A 76 -8.83 6.68 10.71
CA LEU A 76 -9.71 5.57 10.38
C LEU A 76 -9.74 5.29 8.87
N ALA A 77 -9.86 6.33 8.03
CA ALA A 77 -9.83 6.20 6.59
C ALA A 77 -8.51 5.55 6.11
N HIS A 78 -7.37 6.04 6.61
CA HIS A 78 -6.05 5.50 6.28
C HIS A 78 -5.88 4.04 6.72
N LEU A 79 -6.18 3.75 7.99
CA LEU A 79 -6.10 2.41 8.57
C LEU A 79 -6.89 1.39 7.74
N LEU A 80 -8.13 1.71 7.40
CA LEU A 80 -8.99 0.81 6.63
C LEU A 80 -8.53 0.66 5.18
N ALA A 81 -7.96 1.71 4.58
CA ALA A 81 -7.35 1.63 3.25
C ALA A 81 -6.16 0.65 3.23
N VAL A 82 -5.28 0.74 4.23
CA VAL A 82 -4.11 -0.13 4.34
C VAL A 82 -4.54 -1.58 4.62
N ILE A 83 -5.44 -1.81 5.57
CA ILE A 83 -5.97 -3.16 5.87
C ILE A 83 -6.59 -3.79 4.63
N GLU A 84 -7.37 -3.01 3.88
CA GLU A 84 -8.03 -3.49 2.69
C GLU A 84 -7.04 -3.82 1.57
N ALA A 85 -6.05 -2.95 1.34
CA ALA A 85 -5.01 -3.18 0.35
C ALA A 85 -4.21 -4.47 0.64
N PHE A 86 -3.76 -4.66 1.89
CA PHE A 86 -3.07 -5.89 2.31
C PHE A 86 -3.99 -7.13 2.21
N GLY A 87 -5.28 -6.97 2.51
CA GLY A 87 -6.26 -8.04 2.40
C GLY A 87 -6.46 -8.48 0.94
N THR A 88 -6.60 -7.51 0.03
CA THR A 88 -6.76 -7.75 -1.40
C THR A 88 -5.51 -8.35 -2.02
N ASP A 89 -4.32 -7.79 -1.74
CA ASP A 89 -3.03 -8.30 -2.24
C ASP A 89 -2.81 -9.76 -1.84
N ARG A 90 -3.07 -10.13 -0.59
CA ARG A 90 -2.94 -11.53 -0.12
C ARG A 90 -3.94 -12.51 -0.73
N ILE A 91 -5.14 -12.06 -1.08
CA ILE A 91 -6.11 -12.88 -1.81
C ILE A 91 -5.65 -13.06 -3.26
N GLN A 92 -5.20 -11.99 -3.91
CA GLN A 92 -4.74 -12.00 -5.30
C GLN A 92 -3.49 -12.86 -5.48
N ASP A 93 -2.56 -12.82 -4.52
CA ASP A 93 -1.36 -13.64 -4.50
C ASP A 93 -1.61 -15.09 -4.05
N ALA A 94 -2.87 -15.47 -3.82
CA ALA A 94 -3.27 -16.78 -3.30
C ALA A 94 -2.61 -17.18 -1.97
N GLN A 95 -2.09 -16.21 -1.20
CA GLN A 95 -1.53 -16.42 0.12
C GLN A 95 -2.62 -16.75 1.14
N VAL A 96 -3.83 -16.23 0.91
CA VAL A 96 -5.02 -16.47 1.73
C VAL A 96 -6.19 -16.86 0.83
N ARG A 97 -6.94 -17.89 1.23
CA ARG A 97 -8.14 -18.30 0.51
C ARG A 97 -9.25 -17.25 0.66
N PRO A 98 -9.90 -16.81 -0.43
CA PRO A 98 -11.08 -15.94 -0.32
C PRO A 98 -12.22 -16.72 0.34
N THR A 99 -12.70 -16.21 1.47
CA THR A 99 -13.92 -16.67 2.14
C THR A 99 -14.95 -15.56 2.09
N TRP A 100 -16.23 -15.91 2.11
CA TRP A 100 -17.31 -14.91 2.08
C TRP A 100 -17.23 -13.96 3.29
N GLN A 101 -16.75 -14.42 4.44
CA GLN A 101 -16.51 -13.58 5.62
C GLN A 101 -15.44 -12.54 5.35
N LEU A 102 -14.29 -12.97 4.82
CA LEU A 102 -13.17 -12.09 4.53
C LEU A 102 -13.57 -11.03 3.49
N GLU A 103 -14.20 -11.45 2.39
CA GLU A 103 -14.69 -10.53 1.35
C GLU A 103 -15.72 -9.54 1.91
N ALA A 104 -16.63 -9.99 2.78
CA ALA A 104 -17.61 -9.11 3.41
C ALA A 104 -16.96 -8.07 4.34
N ILE A 105 -15.93 -8.47 5.10
CA ILE A 105 -15.17 -7.57 5.98
C ILE A 105 -14.40 -6.52 5.14
N LEU A 106 -13.69 -6.94 4.09
CA LEU A 106 -12.95 -6.02 3.21
C LEU A 106 -13.89 -5.06 2.47
N ALA A 107 -15.01 -5.56 1.96
CA ALA A 107 -16.02 -4.70 1.34
C ALA A 107 -16.63 -3.69 2.33
N HIS A 108 -16.77 -4.06 3.60
CA HIS A 108 -17.20 -3.15 4.64
C HIS A 108 -16.11 -2.13 5.02
N ALA A 109 -14.84 -2.55 5.03
CA ALA A 109 -13.70 -1.66 5.23
C ALA A 109 -13.66 -0.56 4.14
N ARG A 110 -13.84 -0.91 2.85
CA ARG A 110 -13.93 0.09 1.76
C ARG A 110 -15.02 1.13 2.00
N ARG A 111 -16.24 0.68 2.32
CA ARG A 111 -17.37 1.60 2.59
C ARG A 111 -17.10 2.51 3.79
N ALA A 112 -16.57 1.95 4.88
CA ALA A 112 -16.27 2.71 6.08
C ALA A 112 -15.09 3.68 5.89
N ARG A 113 -14.08 3.29 5.11
CA ARG A 113 -12.97 4.12 4.64
C ARG A 113 -13.49 5.35 3.90
N ASP A 114 -14.33 5.14 2.87
CA ASP A 114 -14.83 6.23 2.03
C ASP A 114 -15.77 7.16 2.80
N GLU A 115 -16.56 6.61 3.72
CA GLU A 115 -17.42 7.37 4.63
C GLU A 115 -16.59 8.20 5.64
N ALA A 116 -15.51 7.65 6.17
CA ALA A 116 -14.57 8.41 7.02
C ALA A 116 -13.89 9.54 6.24
N LEU A 117 -13.43 9.28 5.00
CA LEU A 117 -12.82 10.31 4.16
C LEU A 117 -13.78 11.47 3.87
N ARG A 118 -15.05 11.18 3.57
CA ARG A 118 -16.08 12.19 3.35
C ARG A 118 -16.33 13.08 4.56
N ARG A 119 -16.12 12.59 5.80
CA ARG A 119 -16.18 13.42 7.00
C ARG A 119 -14.97 14.34 7.17
N VAL A 120 -13.80 13.95 6.66
CA VAL A 120 -12.57 14.75 6.70
C VAL A 120 -12.63 15.90 5.71
N ALA A 121 -12.99 15.61 4.46
CA ALA A 121 -13.02 16.56 3.36
C ALA A 121 -14.37 16.47 2.62
N PRO A 122 -15.46 17.02 3.18
CA PRO A 122 -16.76 16.98 2.55
C PRO A 122 -16.75 17.78 1.23
N ASP A 123 -17.41 17.22 0.22
CA ASP A 123 -17.63 17.84 -1.10
C ASP A 123 -16.35 18.29 -1.84
N VAL A 124 -15.19 17.69 -1.51
CA VAL A 124 -13.93 18.00 -2.21
C VAL A 124 -13.87 17.26 -3.55
N ASP A 125 -13.58 18.00 -4.61
CA ASP A 125 -13.29 17.47 -5.95
C ASP A 125 -11.79 17.61 -6.24
N ASP A 126 -11.00 16.80 -5.53
CA ASP A 126 -9.54 16.71 -5.68
C ASP A 126 -9.17 15.23 -5.89
N PRO A 127 -8.65 14.83 -7.07
CA PRO A 127 -8.29 13.44 -7.36
C PRO A 127 -7.29 12.83 -6.38
N ALA A 128 -6.49 13.65 -5.69
CA ALA A 128 -5.57 13.18 -4.65
C ALA A 128 -6.27 12.83 -3.33
N ILE A 129 -7.56 13.18 -3.19
CA ILE A 129 -8.44 12.90 -2.05
C ILE A 129 -9.56 11.96 -2.52
N ASP A 130 -9.24 10.98 -3.36
CA ASP A 130 -10.21 10.00 -3.86
C ASP A 130 -9.60 8.60 -3.83
N PHE A 131 -10.16 7.72 -2.97
CA PHE A 131 -9.72 6.34 -2.92
C PHE A 131 -10.10 5.55 -4.15
N ALA A 132 -11.16 5.90 -4.90
CA ALA A 132 -11.47 5.19 -6.13
C ALA A 132 -10.34 5.35 -7.16
N ARG A 133 -9.73 6.53 -7.22
CA ARG A 133 -8.55 6.80 -8.06
C ARG A 133 -7.29 6.08 -7.58
N ALA A 134 -7.10 6.00 -6.26
CA ALA A 134 -6.00 5.24 -5.70
C ALA A 134 -6.15 3.73 -5.99
N ASP A 135 -7.37 3.19 -5.84
CA ASP A 135 -7.69 1.79 -6.13
C ASP A 135 -7.47 1.48 -7.64
N GLU A 136 -7.86 2.38 -8.55
CA GLU A 136 -7.56 2.27 -9.99
C GLU A 136 -6.05 2.17 -10.27
N ALA A 137 -5.24 3.02 -9.62
CA ALA A 137 -3.78 2.99 -9.78
C ALA A 137 -3.17 1.69 -9.24
N THR A 138 -3.68 1.16 -8.13
CA THR A 138 -3.25 -0.13 -7.57
C THR A 138 -3.62 -1.30 -8.49
N LEU A 139 -4.81 -1.31 -9.08
CA LEU A 139 -5.22 -2.34 -10.04
C LEU A 139 -4.34 -2.34 -11.28
N LEU A 140 -4.03 -1.17 -11.84
CA LEU A 140 -3.09 -1.04 -12.95
C LEU A 140 -1.70 -1.57 -12.58
N ALA A 141 -1.22 -1.26 -11.37
CA ALA A 141 0.05 -1.79 -10.88
C ALA A 141 0.02 -3.32 -10.67
N ALA A 142 -1.10 -3.89 -10.23
CA ALA A 142 -1.26 -5.34 -10.05
C ALA A 142 -1.28 -6.08 -11.40
N ASP A 143 -1.96 -5.54 -12.41
CA ASP A 143 -1.96 -6.09 -13.77
C ASP A 143 -0.54 -6.08 -14.37
N GLU A 144 0.20 -4.98 -14.19
CA GLU A 144 1.59 -4.89 -14.63
C GLU A 144 2.53 -5.81 -13.85
N ALA A 145 2.29 -6.04 -12.55
CA ALA A 145 3.04 -7.01 -11.75
C ALA A 145 2.76 -8.46 -12.19
N THR A 146 1.53 -8.77 -12.59
CA THR A 146 1.18 -10.07 -13.20
C THR A 146 1.90 -10.25 -14.54
N LEU A 147 1.97 -9.19 -15.35
CA LEU A 147 2.78 -9.19 -16.56
C LEU A 147 4.26 -9.40 -16.23
N LEU A 148 4.78 -8.87 -15.12
CA LEU A 148 6.15 -9.14 -14.66
C LEU A 148 6.37 -10.57 -14.22
N ALA A 149 5.42 -11.23 -13.55
CA ALA A 149 5.53 -12.65 -13.22
C ALA A 149 5.56 -13.52 -14.48
N ILE A 150 4.72 -13.16 -15.47
CA ILE A 150 4.70 -13.82 -16.79
C ILE A 150 5.96 -13.46 -17.59
N GLU A 151 6.50 -12.25 -17.48
CA GLU A 151 7.77 -11.81 -18.07
C GLU A 151 8.96 -12.45 -17.34
N ALA A 152 8.90 -12.74 -16.04
CA ALA A 152 9.91 -13.55 -15.36
C ALA A 152 9.92 -14.99 -15.91
N GLU A 153 8.76 -15.50 -16.35
CA GLU A 153 8.62 -16.81 -17.00
C GLU A 153 8.85 -16.78 -18.53
N ARG A 154 8.72 -15.62 -19.21
CA ARG A 154 8.77 -15.49 -20.69
C ARG A 154 9.73 -14.44 -21.28
N SER A 155 10.12 -13.40 -20.54
CA SER A 155 11.07 -12.34 -21.00
C SER A 155 12.52 -12.80 -20.97
N VAL A 156 12.86 -13.75 -20.08
CA VAL A 156 14.17 -14.42 -20.05
C VAL A 156 14.47 -15.15 -21.37
N LEU A 157 13.45 -15.49 -22.17
CA LEU A 157 13.63 -16.26 -23.42
C LEU A 157 13.35 -15.47 -24.71
N ALA A 158 12.82 -14.25 -24.69
CA ALA A 158 12.35 -13.62 -25.93
C ALA A 158 12.58 -12.11 -26.14
N SER A 159 12.59 -11.24 -25.12
CA SER A 159 12.49 -9.78 -25.37
C SER A 159 13.70 -8.93 -25.03
N GLY A 160 14.65 -9.39 -24.20
CA GLY A 160 15.89 -8.66 -23.94
C GLY A 160 15.74 -7.30 -23.24
N GLU A 161 14.55 -6.88 -22.82
CA GLU A 161 14.36 -5.67 -22.03
C GLU A 161 14.42 -5.97 -20.52
N PRO A 162 15.34 -5.34 -19.76
CA PRO A 162 15.35 -5.47 -18.32
C PRO A 162 14.21 -4.65 -17.69
N ALA A 163 13.48 -5.23 -16.74
CA ALA A 163 12.59 -4.49 -15.84
C ALA A 163 13.43 -3.55 -14.97
N GLY A 164 13.58 -2.30 -15.39
CA GLY A 164 14.47 -1.35 -14.74
C GLY A 164 13.88 -0.64 -13.53
N PHE A 165 14.74 0.07 -12.77
CA PHE A 165 14.35 0.90 -11.61
C PHE A 165 13.12 1.79 -11.83
N SER A 166 12.93 2.34 -13.04
CA SER A 166 11.74 3.16 -13.34
C SER A 166 10.43 2.39 -13.21
N ARG A 167 10.40 1.13 -13.63
CA ARG A 167 9.21 0.27 -13.53
C ARG A 167 9.00 -0.21 -12.09
N TYR A 168 10.09 -0.53 -11.38
CA TYR A 168 10.05 -0.80 -9.94
C TYR A 168 9.37 0.34 -9.17
N TYR A 169 9.81 1.58 -9.40
CA TYR A 169 9.25 2.74 -8.70
C TYR A 169 7.77 2.97 -9.04
N ALA A 170 7.37 2.81 -10.30
CA ALA A 170 5.98 2.98 -10.71
C ALA A 170 5.06 1.97 -9.99
N LEU A 171 5.46 0.70 -9.96
CA LEU A 171 4.69 -0.39 -9.34
C LEU A 171 4.63 -0.27 -7.82
N SER A 172 5.77 -0.01 -7.20
CA SER A 172 5.86 0.21 -5.75
C SER A 172 5.00 1.40 -5.33
N LEU A 173 5.05 2.49 -6.09
CA LEU A 173 4.23 3.67 -5.79
C LEU A 173 2.73 3.38 -5.97
N GLY A 174 2.34 2.67 -7.03
CA GLY A 174 0.95 2.30 -7.29
C GLY A 174 0.34 1.49 -6.13
N LYS A 175 1.07 0.47 -5.64
CA LYS A 175 0.64 -0.35 -4.50
C LYS A 175 0.50 0.47 -3.21
N GLN A 176 1.46 1.36 -2.94
CA GLN A 176 1.50 2.08 -1.66
C GLN A 176 0.65 3.36 -1.61
N SER A 177 0.25 3.89 -2.78
CA SER A 177 -0.53 5.14 -2.88
C SER A 177 -1.93 5.07 -2.25
N VAL A 178 -2.45 3.87 -2.01
CA VAL A 178 -3.76 3.63 -1.39
C VAL A 178 -3.89 4.27 -0.01
N GLY A 179 -2.80 4.52 0.71
CA GLY A 179 -2.84 5.20 2.02
C GLY A 179 -2.86 6.73 1.95
N PHE A 180 -2.60 7.33 0.79
CA PHE A 180 -2.32 8.78 0.68
C PHE A 180 -3.56 9.66 0.82
N PRO A 181 -4.74 9.31 0.26
CA PRO A 181 -5.90 10.20 0.25
C PRO A 181 -6.28 10.74 1.63
N ALA A 182 -6.19 9.91 2.68
CA ALA A 182 -6.51 10.32 4.05
C ALA A 182 -5.59 11.43 4.59
N SER A 183 -4.27 11.31 4.38
CA SER A 183 -3.31 12.32 4.83
C SER A 183 -3.43 13.62 4.02
N ILE A 184 -3.72 13.51 2.72
CA ILE A 184 -3.93 14.68 1.85
C ILE A 184 -5.25 15.38 2.20
N ALA A 185 -6.30 14.63 2.52
CA ALA A 185 -7.57 15.14 3.02
C ALA A 185 -7.40 15.88 4.34
N LEU A 186 -6.59 15.33 5.26
CA LEU A 186 -6.30 15.96 6.53
C LEU A 186 -5.57 17.30 6.34
N ALA A 187 -4.57 17.33 5.45
CA ALA A 187 -3.88 18.56 5.09
C ALA A 187 -4.83 19.60 4.47
N HIS A 188 -5.74 19.17 3.59
CA HIS A 188 -6.79 20.02 3.05
C HIS A 188 -7.68 20.60 4.16
N ALA A 189 -8.14 19.77 5.09
CA ALA A 189 -8.95 20.19 6.23
C ALA A 189 -8.21 21.15 7.19
N ALA A 190 -6.88 21.03 7.27
CA ALA A 190 -6.01 21.96 7.98
C ALA A 190 -5.76 23.28 7.23
N GLY A 191 -6.35 23.48 6.05
CA GLY A 191 -6.21 24.69 5.23
C GLY A 191 -4.92 24.75 4.41
N TRP A 192 -4.23 23.64 4.22
CA TRP A 192 -3.04 23.62 3.37
C TRP A 192 -3.42 23.85 1.91
N THR A 193 -2.62 24.68 1.23
CA THR A 193 -2.77 24.97 -0.20
C THR A 193 -2.49 23.74 -1.07
N ALA A 194 -2.95 23.75 -2.32
CA ALA A 194 -2.69 22.67 -3.27
C ALA A 194 -1.19 22.37 -3.43
N ALA A 195 -0.34 23.40 -3.48
CA ALA A 195 1.11 23.24 -3.57
C ALA A 195 1.71 22.54 -2.34
N GLN A 196 1.22 22.84 -1.13
CA GLN A 196 1.64 22.16 0.09
C GLN A 196 1.19 20.71 0.11
N ARG A 197 -0.02 20.42 -0.37
CA ARG A 197 -0.52 19.04 -0.51
C ARG A 197 0.27 18.23 -1.52
N GLU A 198 0.72 18.84 -2.61
CA GLU A 198 1.60 18.18 -3.58
C GLU A 198 2.98 17.85 -2.98
N VAL A 199 3.54 18.77 -2.17
CA VAL A 199 4.76 18.49 -1.40
C VAL A 199 4.54 17.34 -0.42
N LEU A 200 3.40 17.30 0.28
CA LEU A 200 3.05 16.20 1.16
C LEU A 200 2.94 14.87 0.41
N ALA A 201 2.28 14.86 -0.75
CA ALA A 201 2.17 13.66 -1.58
C ALA A 201 3.56 13.13 -1.97
N ARG A 202 4.50 14.01 -2.37
CA ARG A 202 5.90 13.61 -2.64
C ARG A 202 6.63 13.06 -1.42
N LEU A 203 6.40 13.66 -0.25
CA LEU A 203 6.97 13.17 1.01
C LEU A 203 6.47 11.76 1.32
N LEU A 204 5.15 11.54 1.23
CA LEU A 204 4.55 10.23 1.39
C LEU A 204 5.16 9.24 0.38
N SER A 205 5.17 9.57 -0.91
CA SER A 205 5.81 8.73 -1.93
C SER A 205 7.23 8.32 -1.55
N SER A 206 8.04 9.25 -1.06
CA SER A 206 9.43 8.99 -0.67
C SER A 206 9.53 8.02 0.51
N VAL A 207 8.71 8.22 1.54
CA VAL A 207 8.67 7.35 2.72
C VAL A 207 8.24 5.94 2.33
N TRP A 208 7.12 5.82 1.62
CA TRP A 208 6.55 4.53 1.25
C TRP A 208 7.44 3.75 0.27
N LEU A 209 8.11 4.42 -0.67
CA LEU A 209 9.12 3.78 -1.51
C LEU A 209 10.31 3.26 -0.69
N GLY A 210 10.73 4.01 0.34
CA GLY A 210 11.77 3.57 1.26
C GLY A 210 11.36 2.33 2.06
N LEU A 211 10.11 2.27 2.51
CA LEU A 211 9.55 1.10 3.18
C LEU A 211 9.47 -0.11 2.25
N GLN A 212 8.99 0.06 1.02
CA GLN A 212 8.95 -1.03 0.03
C GLN A 212 10.36 -1.56 -0.28
N LEU A 213 11.34 -0.68 -0.46
CA LEU A 213 12.73 -1.08 -0.67
C LEU A 213 13.28 -1.90 0.50
N HIS A 214 12.90 -1.54 1.73
CA HIS A 214 13.30 -2.30 2.90
C HIS A 214 12.66 -3.69 2.89
N ASP A 215 11.34 -3.78 2.67
CA ASP A 215 10.60 -5.03 2.65
C ASP A 215 11.12 -5.98 1.56
N ASP A 216 11.29 -5.50 0.33
CA ASP A 216 11.82 -6.30 -0.79
C ASP A 216 13.24 -6.82 -0.56
N VAL A 217 14.07 -6.07 0.19
CA VAL A 217 15.42 -6.52 0.57
C VAL A 217 15.37 -7.55 1.69
N MET A 218 14.37 -7.51 2.57
CA MET A 218 14.21 -8.48 3.65
C MET A 218 13.59 -9.79 3.14
N ASP A 219 12.65 -9.71 2.21
CA ASP A 219 11.84 -10.85 1.73
C ASP A 219 12.36 -11.49 0.44
N TRP A 220 13.49 -10.98 -0.11
CA TRP A 220 14.02 -11.37 -1.42
C TRP A 220 14.15 -12.88 -1.66
N GLN A 221 14.44 -13.69 -0.62
CA GLN A 221 14.60 -15.14 -0.77
C GLN A 221 13.26 -15.82 -1.02
N ASP A 222 12.23 -15.42 -0.29
CA ASP A 222 10.89 -15.98 -0.39
C ASP A 222 10.23 -15.54 -1.69
N ASP A 223 10.39 -14.27 -2.07
CA ASP A 223 9.91 -13.72 -3.34
C ASP A 223 10.56 -14.40 -4.55
N TYR A 224 11.87 -14.66 -4.46
CA TYR A 224 12.60 -15.36 -5.52
C TYR A 224 12.08 -16.79 -5.69
N GLN A 225 11.77 -17.49 -4.59
CA GLN A 225 11.18 -18.83 -4.64
C GLN A 225 9.74 -18.82 -5.21
N ARG A 226 9.02 -17.71 -5.08
CA ARG A 226 7.66 -17.52 -5.60
C ARG A 226 7.61 -17.06 -7.06
N GLY A 227 8.75 -16.84 -7.70
CA GLY A 227 8.84 -16.55 -9.13
C GLY A 227 9.46 -15.21 -9.50
N GLY A 228 9.86 -14.39 -8.52
CA GLY A 228 10.60 -13.15 -8.81
C GLY A 228 10.82 -12.27 -7.59
N ALA A 229 12.04 -11.78 -7.41
CA ALA A 229 12.39 -10.82 -6.36
C ALA A 229 12.98 -9.55 -6.96
N TRP A 230 12.49 -8.38 -6.55
CA TRP A 230 12.98 -7.09 -7.05
C TRP A 230 14.48 -6.90 -6.84
N ALA A 231 15.02 -7.32 -5.68
CA ALA A 231 16.45 -7.30 -5.43
C ALA A 231 17.26 -8.10 -6.48
N VAL A 232 16.73 -9.23 -6.95
CA VAL A 232 17.38 -10.07 -7.97
C VAL A 232 17.25 -9.43 -9.35
N VAL A 233 16.06 -8.91 -9.69
CA VAL A 233 15.79 -8.22 -10.96
C VAL A 233 16.71 -7.00 -11.12
N LEU A 234 16.78 -6.14 -10.11
CA LEU A 234 17.62 -4.94 -10.14
C LEU A 234 19.12 -5.27 -10.17
N ALA A 235 19.56 -6.31 -9.44
CA ALA A 235 20.94 -6.77 -9.50
C ALA A 235 21.32 -7.32 -10.90
N SER A 236 20.38 -7.98 -11.59
CA SER A 236 20.59 -8.48 -12.95
C SER A 236 20.71 -7.35 -13.98
N GLU A 237 19.95 -6.26 -13.82
CA GLU A 237 20.06 -5.05 -14.65
C GLU A 237 21.42 -4.37 -14.48
N LEU A 238 21.92 -4.25 -13.25
CA LEU A 238 23.24 -3.67 -13.00
C LEU A 238 24.36 -4.49 -13.68
N ARG A 239 24.20 -5.82 -13.71
CA ARG A 239 25.14 -6.71 -14.40
C ARG A 239 25.08 -6.53 -15.92
N SER A 240 23.89 -6.49 -16.53
CA SER A 240 23.76 -6.29 -17.97
C SER A 240 24.32 -4.94 -18.43
N ARG A 241 24.13 -3.88 -17.63
CA ARG A 241 24.75 -2.57 -17.88
C ARG A 241 26.27 -2.57 -17.71
N ALA A 242 26.81 -3.37 -16.79
CA ALA A 242 28.25 -3.48 -16.54
C ALA A 242 29.00 -4.35 -17.57
N GLU A 243 28.33 -5.36 -18.14
CA GLU A 243 28.91 -6.26 -19.14
C GLU A 243 28.88 -5.68 -20.57
N GLY A 244 28.20 -4.54 -20.76
CA GLY A 244 28.08 -3.83 -22.04
C GLY A 244 27.10 -4.54 -22.98
N GLU A 245 26.21 -3.77 -23.63
CA GLU A 245 25.46 -4.28 -24.78
C GLU A 245 26.46 -4.90 -25.78
N PRO A 246 26.25 -6.15 -26.23
CA PRO A 246 27.11 -6.73 -27.25
C PRO A 246 27.04 -5.84 -28.49
N ASP A 247 28.19 -5.26 -28.84
CA ASP A 247 28.35 -4.34 -29.96
C ASP A 247 27.90 -5.02 -31.26
N THR A 248 26.66 -4.74 -31.67
CA THR A 248 26.05 -5.30 -32.90
C THR A 248 26.78 -4.84 -34.17
N THR A 249 27.77 -3.96 -34.04
CA THR A 249 28.58 -3.45 -35.14
C THR A 249 29.58 -4.47 -35.70
N SER A 250 29.88 -5.57 -34.99
CA SER A 250 30.85 -6.59 -35.47
C SER A 250 30.28 -7.68 -36.38
N ALA A 251 28.96 -7.74 -36.61
CA ALA A 251 28.33 -8.78 -37.43
C ALA A 251 28.27 -8.46 -38.95
N ARG A 252 28.83 -7.34 -39.42
CA ARG A 252 28.82 -6.94 -40.85
C ARG A 252 30.16 -7.00 -41.57
N ALA A 253 31.13 -7.73 -41.04
CA ALA A 253 32.39 -7.97 -41.73
C ALA A 253 32.84 -9.43 -41.68
N ARG A 254 32.06 -10.33 -42.31
CA ARG A 254 32.56 -11.57 -42.92
C ARG A 254 31.72 -11.92 -44.14
#